data_AF-A0A8T4WRA8-F1
#
_entry.id   AF-A0A8T4WRA8-F1
#
_cell.length_a   1.000
_cell.length_b   1.000
_cell.length_c   1.000
_cell.angle_alpha   90.00
_cell.angle_beta   90.00
_cell.angle_gamma   90.00
#
_symmetry.space_group_name_H-M   'P 1'
#
loop_
_entity.id
_entity.type
_entity.pdbx_description
1 polymer ?
#
loop_
_entity_poly.entity_id
_entity_poly.type
_entity_poly.pdbx_seq_one_letter_code
_entity_poly.pdbx_strand_id
1 'polypeptide(L)' 'MAISEKIHGINIPQKKIKRYCRRNHIKKLALFGSFLRDDFGSDSDIDVLVEFEKGHTPGFF' A
#
# COMPACT_ATOMS: atom_id res chain seq x y z
N MET A 1 5.18 13.25 -12.46
CA MET A 1 4.76 14.11 -11.32
C MET A 1 4.12 13.20 -10.28
N ALA A 2 4.57 13.23 -9.02
CA ALA A 2 3.94 12.44 -7.96
C ALA A 2 2.78 13.27 -7.40
N ILE A 3 1.56 12.89 -7.79
CA ILE A 3 0.32 13.33 -7.16
C ILE A 3 0.42 13.02 -5.66
N SER A 4 0.41 14.06 -4.84
CA SER A 4 0.21 13.94 -3.39
C SER A 4 -1.28 13.68 -3.19
N GLU A 5 -1.69 12.42 -3.31
CA GLU A 5 -3.08 12.04 -3.09
C GLU A 5 -3.34 12.04 -1.58
N LYS A 6 -4.27 12.90 -1.17
CA LYS A 6 -4.83 12.90 0.17
C LYS A 6 -6.16 12.18 0.08
N ILE A 7 -6.23 10.96 0.60
CA ILE A 7 -7.43 10.12 0.59
C ILE A 7 -7.82 9.93 2.05
N HIS A 8 -9.09 10.15 2.39
CA HIS A 8 -9.58 10.14 3.78
C HIS A 8 -8.79 11.04 4.74
N GLY A 9 -8.27 12.18 4.23
CA GLY A 9 -7.43 13.09 5.01
C GLY A 9 -6.01 12.58 5.29
N ILE A 10 -5.67 11.37 4.87
CA ILE A 10 -4.36 10.74 5.06
C ILE A 10 -3.42 11.15 3.92
N ASN A 11 -2.22 11.60 4.27
CA ASN A 11 -1.17 11.88 3.31
C ASN A 11 -0.44 10.58 2.94
N ILE A 12 -0.44 10.21 1.66
CA ILE A 12 0.24 9.00 1.16
C ILE A 12 1.63 9.39 0.61
N PRO A 13 2.75 9.10 1.32
CA PRO A 13 4.07 9.55 0.92
C PRO A 13 4.64 8.69 -0.20
N GLN A 14 4.18 8.92 -1.43
CA GLN A 14 4.50 8.14 -2.64
C GLN A 14 6.00 7.82 -2.81
N LYS A 15 6.89 8.79 -2.56
CA LYS A 15 8.35 8.57 -2.66
C LYS A 15 8.87 7.56 -1.63
N LYS A 16 8.37 7.62 -0.39
CA LYS A 16 8.77 6.68 0.68
C LYS A 16 8.22 5.28 0.37
N ILE A 17 6.97 5.19 -0.09
CA ILE A 17 6.34 3.92 -0.48
C ILE A 17 7.08 3.27 -1.65
N LYS A 18 7.37 4.02 -2.73
CA LYS A 18 8.14 3.49 -3.87
C LYS A 18 9.52 2.97 -3.45
N ARG A 19 10.22 3.68 -2.57
CA ARG A 19 11.50 3.24 -2.02
C ARG A 19 11.35 1.96 -1.20
N TYR A 20 10.29 1.87 -0.39
CA TYR A 20 9.96 0.67 0.37
C TYR A 20 9.67 -0.52 -0.57
N CYS A 21 8.84 -0.33 -1.59
CA CYS A 21 8.52 -1.40 -2.54
C CYS A 21 9.78 -1.93 -3.23
N ARG A 22 10.63 -1.05 -3.73
CA ARG A 22 11.90 -1.45 -4.39
C ARG A 22 12.83 -2.21 -3.45
N ARG A 23 12.97 -1.77 -2.19
CA ARG A 23 13.86 -2.44 -1.22
C ARG A 23 13.38 -3.85 -0.87
N ASN A 24 12.07 -4.07 -0.92
CA ASN A 24 11.46 -5.34 -0.51
C ASN A 24 10.96 -6.17 -1.70
N HIS A 25 11.40 -5.88 -2.94
CA HIS A 25 11.01 -6.61 -4.14
C HIS A 25 9.48 -6.69 -4.35
N ILE A 26 8.78 -5.63 -3.96
CA ILE A 26 7.35 -5.50 -4.20
C ILE A 26 7.16 -4.88 -5.57
N LYS A 27 6.58 -5.66 -6.48
CA LYS A 27 6.22 -5.26 -7.83
C LYS A 27 4.98 -4.37 -7.84
N LYS A 28 3.97 -4.66 -7.01
CA LYS A 28 2.77 -3.82 -6.83
C LYS A 28 2.31 -3.81 -5.37
N LEU A 29 1.83 -2.65 -4.93
CA LEU A 29 1.19 -2.45 -3.65
C LEU A 29 -0.12 -1.69 -3.90
N ALA A 30 -1.24 -2.23 -3.45
CA ALA A 30 -2.56 -1.64 -3.62
C ALA A 30 -3.35 -1.67 -2.31
N LEU A 31 -4.14 -0.62 -2.07
CA LEU A 31 -5.11 -0.57 -0.97
C LEU A 31 -6.39 -1.29 -1.41
N PHE A 32 -6.99 -2.05 -0.51
CA PHE A 32 -8.30 -2.66 -0.74
C PHE A 32 -9.15 -2.60 0.55
N GLY A 33 -10.31 -3.25 0.53
CA GLY A 33 -11.13 -3.38 1.73
C GLY A 33 -11.80 -2.07 2.14
N SER A 34 -11.92 -1.86 3.45
CA SER A 34 -12.65 -0.74 4.06
C SER A 34 -12.15 0.63 3.61
N PHE A 35 -10.86 0.74 3.29
CA PHE A 35 -10.24 1.99 2.82
C PHE A 35 -10.92 2.58 1.57
N LEU A 36 -11.54 1.75 0.72
CA LEU A 36 -12.19 2.21 -0.50
C LEU A 36 -13.62 2.73 -0.26
N ARG A 37 -14.17 2.54 0.94
CA ARG A 37 -15.54 2.93 1.29
C ARG A 37 -15.58 4.31 1.92
N ASP A 38 -16.75 4.96 1.83
CA ASP A 38 -16.97 6.31 2.38
C ASP A 38 -17.02 6.34 3.92
N ASP A 39 -17.21 5.19 4.56
CA ASP A 39 -17.27 5.04 6.01
C ASP A 39 -15.93 4.62 6.64
N PHE A 40 -14.82 4.73 5.90
CA PHE A 40 -13.49 4.52 6.45
C PHE A 40 -13.21 5.54 7.59
N GLY A 41 -12.77 5.03 8.74
CA GLY A 41 -12.57 5.83 9.95
C GLY A 41 -11.38 5.37 10.79
N SER A 42 -11.20 5.98 11.97
CA SER A 42 -10.10 5.68 12.88
C SER A 42 -10.06 4.23 13.36
N ASP A 43 -11.22 3.57 13.36
CA ASP A 43 -11.38 2.20 13.85
C ASP A 43 -11.24 1.17 12.71
N SER A 44 -10.97 1.63 11.48
CA SER A 44 -10.78 0.78 10.31
C SER A 44 -9.32 0.36 10.17
N ASP A 45 -9.10 -0.92 9.85
CA ASP A 45 -7.80 -1.43 9.44
C ASP A 45 -7.41 -0.92 8.04
N ILE A 46 -6.12 -0.97 7.73
CA ILE A 46 -5.59 -0.69 6.39
C ILE A 46 -5.20 -2.02 5.73
N ASP A 47 -6.05 -2.47 4.82
CA ASP A 47 -5.82 -3.69 4.06
C ASP A 47 -4.99 -3.41 2.80
N VAL A 48 -3.94 -4.23 2.58
CA VAL A 48 -3.04 -4.09 1.42
C VAL A 48 -2.89 -5.41 0.66
N LEU A 49 -2.94 -5.32 -0.67
CA LEU A 49 -2.52 -6.39 -1.56
C LEU A 49 -1.09 -6.14 -2.01
N VAL A 50 -0.28 -7.20 -1.99
CA VAL A 50 1.14 -7.16 -2.35
C VAL A 50 1.40 -8.17 -3.46
N GLU A 51 1.90 -7.69 -4.60
CA GLU A 51 2.49 -8.54 -5.65
C GLU A 51 4.01 -8.42 -5.54
N PHE A 52 4.70 -9.53 -5.28
CA PHE A 52 6.16 -9.57 -5.23
C PHE A 52 6.77 -9.87 -6.61
N GLU A 53 8.02 -9.47 -6.80
CA GLU A 53 8.83 -9.97 -7.90
C GLU A 53 9.02 -11.50 -7.78
N LYS A 54 9.19 -12.18 -8.93
CA LYS A 54 9.34 -13.63 -8.97
C LYS A 54 10.53 -14.06 -8.10
N GLY A 55 10.32 -15.04 -7.21
CA GLY A 55 11.35 -15.55 -6.30
C GLY A 55 11.52 -14.76 -5.00
N HIS A 56 10.79 -13.65 -4.83
CA HIS A 56 10.82 -12.84 -3.62
C HIS A 56 9.54 -12.92 -2.78
N THR A 57 8.59 -13.77 -3.18
CA THR A 57 7.40 -14.04 -2.36
C THR A 57 7.82 -14.69 -1.04
N PRO A 58 7.41 -14.14 0.12
CA PRO A 58 7.65 -14.77 1.40
C PRO A 58 7.09 -16.19 1.44
N GLY A 59 7.93 -17.15 1.85
CA GLY A 59 7.50 -18.50 2.19
C GLY A 59 6.96 -18.56 3.62
N PHE A 60 6.30 -19.66 3.98
CA PHE A 60 5.82 -19.81 5.34
C PHE A 60 6.90 -20.31 6.31
N PHE A 61 7.88 -21.11 5.87
CA PHE A 61 9.07 -21.54 6.61
C PHE A 61 10.15 -21.98 5.63
#